data_AF-F8W9U0-F1
#
_entry.id   AF-F8W9U0-F1
#
_cell.length_a   1.000
_cell.length_b   1.000
_cell.length_c   1.000
_cell.angle_alpha   90.00
_cell.angle_beta   90.00
_cell.angle_gamma   90.00
#
_symmetry.space_group_name_H-M   'P 1'
#
loop_
_entity.id
_entity.type
_entity.pdbx_description
1 polymer ?
#
loop_
_entity_poly.entity_id
_entity_poly.type
_entity_poly.pdbx_seq_one_letter_code
_entity_poly.pdbx_strand_id
1 'polypeptide(L)'
;MIEESGNKRKTMAEKRQLFIEMRAQNFDVIRLSTYRTACKLRFVQKRCNLHLVDIWNMIEAFRDNGLNTLDHTTEISVSRLETVISSIYYQLNKRLPSTHQISVEQSISLLLNFMIAAYDSEGRGKLTVFSVKAMLATMCGGKMLDKLRYVFSQMSDSNGLMIFSKFDQFLKEVLKLPTAVFEGPSFG
;
A
#
# COMPACT_ATOMS: atom_id res chain seq x y z
N MET A 1 -18.51 13.08 27.19
CA MET A 1 -17.84 13.99 26.23
C MET A 1 -16.30 14.03 26.33
N ILE A 2 -15.68 13.64 27.45
CA ILE A 2 -14.20 13.66 27.61
C ILE A 2 -13.54 12.39 27.05
N GLU A 3 -14.19 11.22 27.13
CA GLU A 3 -13.65 9.93 26.63
C GLU A 3 -13.54 9.85 25.10
N GLU A 4 -14.50 10.41 24.35
CA GLU A 4 -14.44 10.44 22.87
C GLU A 4 -13.24 11.26 22.35
N SER A 5 -12.88 12.34 23.04
CA SER A 5 -11.74 13.19 22.66
C SER A 5 -10.40 12.53 23.00
N GLY A 6 -10.34 11.72 24.06
CA GLY A 6 -9.18 10.91 24.41
C GLY A 6 -8.96 9.78 23.42
N ASN A 7 -10.03 9.11 23.00
CA ASN A 7 -9.97 8.03 22.03
C ASN A 7 -9.53 8.57 20.65
N LYS A 8 -10.12 9.66 20.16
CA LYS A 8 -9.74 10.32 18.89
C LYS A 8 -8.27 10.77 18.85
N ARG A 9 -7.73 11.30 19.95
CA ARG A 9 -6.30 11.69 20.04
C ARG A 9 -5.37 10.48 20.01
N LYS A 10 -5.75 9.38 20.67
CA LYS A 10 -5.00 8.12 20.66
C LYS A 10 -5.01 7.48 19.26
N THR A 11 -6.17 7.47 18.58
CA THR A 11 -6.26 6.99 17.19
C THR A 11 -5.45 7.83 16.22
N MET A 12 -5.39 9.15 16.42
CA MET A 12 -4.60 10.05 15.57
C MET A 12 -3.08 9.92 15.80
N ALA A 13 -2.66 9.65 17.04
CA ALA A 13 -1.28 9.34 17.35
C ALA A 13 -0.85 8.00 16.72
N GLU A 14 -1.68 6.96 16.83
CA GLU A 14 -1.46 5.66 16.20
C GLU A 14 -1.40 5.77 14.67
N LYS A 15 -2.30 6.56 14.06
CA LYS A 15 -2.30 6.84 12.61
C LYS A 15 -1.03 7.53 12.11
N ARG A 16 -0.38 8.33 12.96
CA ARG A 16 0.84 9.10 12.61
C ARG A 16 2.13 8.42 13.07
N GLN A 17 2.03 7.37 13.88
CA GLN A 17 3.17 6.67 14.47
C GLN A 17 4.18 6.24 13.40
N LEU A 18 3.71 5.65 12.28
CA LEU A 18 4.55 5.22 11.17
C LEU A 18 5.42 6.36 10.62
N PHE A 19 4.85 7.54 10.42
CA PHE A 19 5.56 8.70 9.88
C PHE A 19 6.51 9.34 10.91
N ILE A 20 6.16 9.31 12.20
CA ILE A 20 7.02 9.77 13.28
C ILE A 20 8.27 8.88 13.36
N GLU A 21 8.09 7.55 13.38
CA GLU A 21 9.20 6.59 13.39
C GLU A 21 10.08 6.73 12.14
N MET A 22 9.47 6.94 10.97
CA MET A 22 10.19 7.14 9.72
C MET A 22 11.06 8.41 9.75
N ARG A 23 10.53 9.54 10.25
CA ARG A 23 11.29 10.78 10.38
C ARG A 23 12.48 10.62 11.34
N ALA A 24 12.32 9.81 12.40
CA ALA A 24 13.41 9.53 13.33
C ALA A 24 14.58 8.74 12.72
N GLN A 25 14.40 8.08 11.57
CA GLN A 25 15.48 7.37 10.87
C GLN A 25 16.46 8.31 10.13
N ASN A 26 16.17 9.61 10.08
CA ASN A 26 17.02 10.63 9.47
C ASN A 26 17.40 10.33 8.00
N PHE A 27 16.49 9.75 7.21
CA PHE A 27 16.72 9.48 5.79
C PHE A 27 16.98 10.76 4.96
N ASP A 28 16.60 11.92 5.47
CA ASP A 28 16.77 13.22 4.80
C ASP A 28 18.24 13.61 4.54
N VAL A 29 19.20 12.94 5.21
CA VAL A 29 20.64 13.10 4.92
C VAL A 29 21.06 12.52 3.56
N ILE A 30 20.25 11.64 2.96
CA ILE A 30 20.54 11.04 1.66
C ILE A 30 20.35 12.08 0.56
N ARG A 31 21.44 12.44 -0.12
CA ARG A 31 21.48 13.50 -1.15
C ARG A 31 20.60 13.17 -2.37
N LEU A 32 20.70 11.95 -2.90
CA LEU A 32 19.96 11.54 -4.08
C LEU A 32 18.49 11.27 -3.72
N SER A 33 17.57 12.05 -4.30
CA SER A 33 16.14 11.97 -4.01
C SER A 33 15.54 10.60 -4.27
N THR A 34 15.94 9.94 -5.36
CA THR A 34 15.50 8.57 -5.68
C THR A 34 15.85 7.58 -4.56
N TYR A 35 17.09 7.63 -4.05
CA TYR A 35 17.53 6.74 -2.97
C TYR A 35 16.88 7.09 -1.64
N ARG A 36 16.76 8.38 -1.33
CA ARG A 36 16.06 8.85 -0.13
C ARG A 36 14.61 8.35 -0.08
N THR A 37 13.91 8.50 -1.20
CA THR A 37 12.52 8.03 -1.37
C THR A 37 12.44 6.51 -1.26
N ALA A 38 13.35 5.80 -1.92
CA ALA A 38 13.42 4.34 -1.84
C ALA A 38 13.67 3.87 -0.40
N CYS A 39 14.54 4.53 0.37
CA CYS A 39 14.80 4.22 1.77
C CYS A 39 13.56 4.47 2.66
N LYS A 40 12.86 5.60 2.47
CA LYS A 40 11.62 5.91 3.17
C LYS A 40 10.51 4.89 2.86
N LEU A 41 10.30 4.56 1.59
CA LEU A 41 9.34 3.52 1.18
C LEU A 41 9.76 2.13 1.68
N ARG A 42 11.05 1.81 1.68
CA ARG A 42 11.57 0.56 2.24
C ARG A 42 11.32 0.45 3.74
N PHE A 43 11.45 1.57 4.48
CA PHE A 43 11.09 1.62 5.90
C PHE A 43 9.61 1.28 6.08
N VAL A 44 8.71 1.95 5.35
CA VAL A 44 7.26 1.68 5.40
C VAL A 44 6.96 0.22 5.04
N GLN A 45 7.55 -0.29 3.96
CA GLN A 45 7.39 -1.67 3.50
C GLN A 45 7.82 -2.69 4.57
N LYS A 46 8.92 -2.44 5.26
CA LYS A 46 9.39 -3.29 6.36
C LYS A 46 8.48 -3.22 7.57
N ARG A 47 8.11 -2.01 7.98
CA ARG A 47 7.28 -1.78 9.16
C ARG A 47 5.86 -2.35 9.00
N CYS A 48 5.35 -2.37 7.77
CA CYS A 48 4.09 -3.01 7.41
C CYS A 48 4.27 -4.49 7.01
N ASN A 49 5.44 -5.13 7.10
CA ASN A 49 5.64 -6.53 6.69
C ASN A 49 5.32 -6.86 5.21
N LEU A 50 5.07 -5.88 4.34
CA LEU A 50 4.80 -6.11 2.91
C LEU A 50 5.99 -6.72 2.15
N HIS A 51 7.20 -6.54 2.67
CA HIS A 51 8.40 -7.18 2.13
C HIS A 51 8.38 -8.72 2.21
N LEU A 52 7.50 -9.30 3.03
CA LEU A 52 7.30 -10.75 3.16
C LEU A 52 6.19 -11.28 2.23
N VAL A 53 5.40 -10.39 1.62
CA VAL A 53 4.29 -10.74 0.74
C VAL A 53 4.76 -10.61 -0.70
N ASP A 54 4.74 -11.68 -1.47
CA ASP A 54 5.05 -11.61 -2.90
C ASP A 54 3.83 -11.22 -3.75
N ILE A 55 4.06 -11.02 -5.05
CA ILE A 55 3.00 -10.62 -5.97
C ILE A 55 1.93 -11.70 -6.16
N TRP A 56 2.28 -12.98 -6.04
CA TRP A 56 1.33 -14.09 -6.19
C TRP A 56 0.33 -14.10 -5.05
N ASN A 57 0.81 -13.92 -3.82
CA ASN A 57 -0.02 -13.81 -2.63
C ASN A 57 -0.95 -12.59 -2.71
N MET A 58 -0.45 -11.50 -3.30
CA MET A 58 -1.26 -10.31 -3.54
C MET A 58 -2.39 -10.57 -4.55
N ILE A 59 -2.08 -11.25 -5.65
CA ILE A 59 -3.07 -11.65 -6.68
C ILE A 59 -4.12 -12.60 -6.09
N GLU A 60 -3.72 -13.58 -5.30
CA GLU A 60 -4.63 -14.49 -4.58
C GLU A 60 -5.57 -13.71 -3.67
N ALA A 61 -5.05 -12.81 -2.84
CA ALA A 61 -5.88 -12.00 -1.96
C ALA A 61 -6.87 -11.12 -2.73
N PHE A 62 -6.47 -10.54 -3.87
CA PHE A 62 -7.40 -9.80 -4.73
C PHE A 62 -8.50 -10.68 -5.31
N ARG A 63 -8.17 -11.91 -5.70
CA ARG A 63 -9.14 -12.87 -6.23
C ARG A 63 -10.14 -13.29 -5.16
N ASP A 64 -9.65 -13.66 -3.97
CA ASP A 64 -10.49 -14.12 -2.86
C ASP A 64 -11.46 -13.04 -2.37
N ASN A 65 -11.09 -11.76 -2.54
CA ASN A 65 -11.92 -10.60 -2.19
C ASN A 65 -12.73 -10.03 -3.38
N GLY A 66 -12.68 -10.70 -4.55
CA GLY A 66 -13.41 -10.32 -5.76
C GLY A 66 -12.93 -9.04 -6.44
N LEU A 67 -11.74 -8.52 -6.12
CA LEU A 67 -11.19 -7.31 -6.75
C LEU A 67 -10.76 -7.55 -8.21
N ASN A 68 -10.61 -8.81 -8.63
CA ASN A 68 -10.28 -9.17 -10.01
C ASN A 68 -11.49 -9.06 -10.96
N THR A 69 -12.71 -9.10 -10.46
CA THR A 69 -13.95 -9.02 -11.27
C THR A 69 -14.54 -7.61 -11.32
N LEU A 70 -14.09 -6.72 -10.43
CA LEU A 70 -14.53 -5.33 -10.40
C LEU A 70 -13.81 -4.48 -11.45
N ASP A 71 -14.54 -3.50 -11.97
CA ASP A 71 -13.94 -2.45 -12.78
C ASP A 71 -12.93 -1.64 -11.96
N HIS A 72 -11.87 -1.18 -12.64
CA HIS A 72 -10.76 -0.43 -12.05
C HIS A 72 -11.19 0.87 -11.39
N THR A 73 -12.23 1.54 -11.90
CA THR A 73 -12.75 2.79 -11.35
C THR A 73 -13.71 2.56 -10.18
N THR A 74 -14.09 1.32 -9.89
CA THR A 74 -14.97 1.00 -8.76
C THR A 74 -14.31 1.45 -7.46
N GLU A 75 -15.04 2.23 -6.65
CA GLU A 75 -14.59 2.63 -5.32
C GLU A 75 -14.94 1.56 -4.28
N ILE A 76 -14.01 1.27 -3.37
CA ILE A 76 -14.23 0.42 -2.20
C ILE A 76 -14.10 1.22 -0.91
N SER A 77 -14.88 0.86 0.11
CA SER A 77 -14.81 1.47 1.44
C SER A 77 -13.54 1.09 2.19
N VAL A 78 -13.19 1.89 3.20
CA VAL A 78 -12.13 1.56 4.18
C VAL A 78 -12.33 0.19 4.82
N SER A 79 -13.58 -0.18 5.18
CA SER A 79 -13.87 -1.49 5.77
C SER A 79 -13.58 -2.66 4.82
N ARG A 80 -13.90 -2.50 3.52
CA ARG A 80 -13.59 -3.50 2.51
C ARG A 80 -12.09 -3.58 2.25
N LEU A 81 -11.39 -2.44 2.26
CA LEU A 81 -9.93 -2.39 2.18
C LEU A 81 -9.28 -3.13 3.35
N GLU A 82 -9.76 -2.91 4.58
CA GLU A 82 -9.30 -3.62 5.77
C GLU A 82 -9.50 -5.14 5.65
N THR A 83 -10.62 -5.58 5.07
CA THR A 83 -10.87 -7.01 4.81
C THR A 83 -9.84 -7.60 3.84
N VAL A 84 -9.54 -6.89 2.74
CA VAL A 84 -8.50 -7.31 1.78
C VAL A 84 -7.14 -7.41 2.46
N ILE A 85 -6.76 -6.40 3.26
CA ILE A 85 -5.49 -6.37 3.99
C ILE A 85 -5.42 -7.50 5.03
N SER A 86 -6.53 -7.77 5.73
CA SER A 86 -6.64 -8.87 6.68
C SER A 86 -6.39 -10.21 5.99
N SER A 87 -7.03 -10.45 4.84
CA SER A 87 -6.81 -11.65 4.04
C SER A 87 -5.33 -11.86 3.70
N ILE A 88 -4.62 -10.79 3.32
CA ILE A 88 -3.18 -10.86 3.01
C ILE A 88 -2.38 -11.34 4.24
N TYR A 89 -2.53 -10.69 5.40
CA TYR A 89 -1.70 -11.02 6.56
C TYR A 89 -2.09 -12.31 7.26
N TYR A 90 -3.38 -12.67 7.31
CA TYR A 90 -3.81 -13.95 7.84
C TYR A 90 -3.28 -15.12 6.99
N GLN A 91 -3.31 -14.99 5.66
CA GLN A 91 -2.74 -16.03 4.78
C GLN A 91 -1.21 -16.07 4.85
N LEU A 92 -0.54 -14.91 4.95
CA LEU A 92 0.91 -14.86 5.18
C LEU A 92 1.29 -15.58 6.48
N ASN A 93 0.61 -15.29 7.59
CA ASN A 93 0.97 -15.85 8.90
C ASN A 93 0.78 -17.37 8.96
N LYS A 94 -0.22 -17.91 8.24
CA LYS A 94 -0.39 -19.37 8.08
C LYS A 94 0.79 -20.06 7.38
N ARG A 95 1.52 -19.34 6.51
CA ARG A 95 2.64 -19.87 5.72
C ARG A 95 4.00 -19.67 6.41
N LEU A 96 4.10 -18.69 7.32
CA LEU A 96 5.33 -18.43 8.05
C LEU A 96 5.58 -19.51 9.12
N PRO A 97 6.85 -19.88 9.38
CA PRO A 97 7.20 -20.72 10.51
C PRO A 97 6.72 -20.10 11.83
N SER A 98 6.39 -20.92 12.83
CA SER A 98 5.94 -20.47 14.15
C SER A 98 6.92 -19.52 14.85
N THR A 99 8.21 -19.64 14.54
CA THR A 99 9.28 -18.78 15.06
C THR A 99 9.37 -17.41 14.40
N HIS A 100 8.67 -17.19 13.28
CA HIS A 100 8.72 -15.97 12.47
C HIS A 100 7.34 -15.32 12.30
N GLN A 101 6.38 -15.64 13.17
CA GLN A 101 5.05 -15.05 13.10
C GLN A 101 5.11 -13.53 13.32
N ILE A 102 4.25 -12.84 12.58
CA ILE A 102 4.08 -11.39 12.69
C ILE A 102 2.86 -11.05 13.55
N SER A 103 2.84 -9.85 14.12
CA SER A 103 1.61 -9.29 14.68
C SER A 103 0.67 -8.89 13.54
N VAL A 104 -0.35 -9.71 13.28
CA VAL A 104 -1.31 -9.52 12.17
C VAL A 104 -2.08 -8.23 12.33
N GLU A 105 -2.72 -8.03 13.49
CA GLU A 105 -3.53 -6.84 13.80
C GLU A 105 -2.73 -5.54 13.66
N GLN A 106 -1.49 -5.53 14.15
CA GLN A 106 -0.63 -4.36 14.00
C GLN A 106 -0.26 -4.11 12.52
N SER A 107 0.02 -5.17 11.76
CA SER A 107 0.36 -5.05 10.34
C SER A 107 -0.82 -4.53 9.51
N ILE A 108 -2.04 -5.01 9.81
CA ILE A 108 -3.28 -4.52 9.19
C ILE A 108 -3.45 -3.03 9.46
N SER A 109 -3.40 -2.63 10.73
CA SER A 109 -3.58 -1.23 11.14
C SER A 109 -2.54 -0.30 10.50
N LEU A 110 -1.26 -0.68 10.50
CA LEU A 110 -0.19 0.13 9.91
C LEU A 110 -0.37 0.30 8.40
N LEU A 111 -0.66 -0.78 7.68
CA LEU A 111 -0.84 -0.72 6.23
C LEU A 111 -2.10 0.06 5.85
N LEU A 112 -3.22 -0.18 6.55
CA LEU A 112 -4.48 0.52 6.31
C LEU A 112 -4.30 2.03 6.48
N ASN A 113 -3.67 2.45 7.58
CA ASN A 113 -3.43 3.87 7.85
C ASN A 113 -2.51 4.50 6.81
N PHE A 114 -1.48 3.79 6.36
CA PHE A 114 -0.59 4.26 5.29
C PHE A 114 -1.34 4.42 3.95
N MET A 115 -2.16 3.44 3.57
CA MET A 115 -2.94 3.50 2.33
C MET A 115 -3.96 4.64 2.34
N ILE A 116 -4.66 4.86 3.45
CA ILE A 116 -5.58 6.00 3.60
C ILE A 116 -4.80 7.32 3.50
N ALA A 117 -3.68 7.45 4.20
CA ALA A 117 -2.86 8.66 4.15
C ALA A 117 -2.32 8.97 2.74
N ALA A 118 -2.03 7.93 1.94
CA ALA A 118 -1.50 8.08 0.59
C ALA A 118 -2.58 8.30 -0.49
N TYR A 119 -3.76 7.69 -0.35
CA TYR A 119 -4.75 7.61 -1.44
C TYR A 119 -6.12 8.21 -1.12
N ASP A 120 -6.42 8.53 0.14
CA ASP A 120 -7.65 9.22 0.56
C ASP A 120 -7.36 10.65 1.03
N SER A 121 -6.65 11.42 0.20
CA SER A 121 -6.28 12.82 0.51
C SER A 121 -7.48 13.74 0.70
N GLU A 122 -8.62 13.41 0.08
CA GLU A 122 -9.87 14.15 0.18
C GLU A 122 -10.74 13.70 1.39
N GLY A 123 -10.32 12.67 2.13
CA GLY A 123 -11.04 12.18 3.31
C GLY A 123 -12.43 11.61 3.02
N ARG A 124 -12.63 11.06 1.81
CA ARG A 124 -13.92 10.48 1.37
C ARG A 124 -14.14 9.08 1.93
N GLY A 125 -13.10 8.45 2.50
CA GLY A 125 -13.16 7.08 3.04
C GLY A 125 -13.31 6.01 1.96
N LYS A 126 -12.85 6.30 0.73
CA LYS A 126 -12.98 5.43 -0.42
C LYS A 126 -11.73 5.46 -1.30
N LEU A 127 -11.36 4.29 -1.82
CA LEU A 127 -10.24 4.14 -2.75
C LEU A 127 -10.71 3.35 -3.97
N THR A 128 -10.18 3.66 -5.15
CA THR A 128 -10.48 2.84 -6.34
C THR A 128 -9.80 1.48 -6.26
N VAL A 129 -10.41 0.45 -6.85
CA VAL A 129 -9.79 -0.88 -7.00
C VAL A 129 -8.41 -0.77 -7.65
N PHE A 130 -8.26 0.12 -8.63
CA PHE A 130 -6.99 0.34 -9.30
C PHE A 130 -5.92 0.91 -8.37
N SER A 131 -6.24 1.92 -7.57
CA SER A 131 -5.35 2.50 -6.55
C SER A 131 -4.83 1.43 -5.58
N VAL A 132 -5.74 0.58 -5.09
CA VAL A 132 -5.43 -0.50 -4.15
C VAL A 132 -4.48 -1.51 -4.77
N LYS A 133 -4.77 -1.98 -5.99
CA LYS A 133 -3.91 -2.92 -6.74
C LYS A 133 -2.54 -2.30 -7.03
N ALA A 134 -2.50 -1.08 -7.53
CA ALA A 134 -1.27 -0.39 -7.92
C ALA A 134 -0.31 -0.20 -6.74
N MET A 135 -0.84 0.31 -5.61
CA MET A 135 -0.08 0.50 -4.38
C MET A 135 0.51 -0.83 -3.88
N LEU A 136 -0.36 -1.82 -3.68
CA LEU A 136 0.03 -3.09 -3.06
C LEU A 136 0.97 -3.89 -3.96
N ALA A 137 0.73 -3.91 -5.27
CA ALA A 137 1.65 -4.53 -6.22
C ALA A 137 3.00 -3.79 -6.32
N THR A 138 3.03 -2.48 -6.13
CA THR A 138 4.29 -1.71 -6.09
C THR A 138 5.05 -1.95 -4.79
N MET A 139 4.36 -2.08 -3.67
CA MET A 139 4.99 -2.18 -2.34
C MET A 139 5.22 -3.62 -1.86
N CYS A 140 4.67 -4.64 -2.52
CA CYS A 140 4.95 -6.04 -2.16
C CYS A 140 6.43 -6.40 -2.34
N GLY A 141 6.88 -7.44 -1.65
CA GLY A 141 8.17 -8.07 -1.85
C GLY A 141 8.26 -8.86 -3.16
N GLY A 142 9.38 -9.56 -3.35
CA GLY A 142 9.62 -10.41 -4.52
C GLY A 142 10.36 -9.72 -5.67
N LYS A 143 10.44 -10.43 -6.80
CA LYS A 143 11.21 -10.01 -7.98
C LYS A 143 10.53 -8.83 -8.68
N MET A 144 11.33 -7.83 -9.07
CA MET A 144 10.84 -6.66 -9.80
C MET A 144 10.09 -7.05 -11.09
N LEU A 145 10.63 -8.02 -11.84
CA LEU A 145 10.07 -8.45 -13.11
C LEU A 145 8.64 -9.00 -12.97
N ASP A 146 8.35 -9.75 -11.91
CA ASP A 146 7.02 -10.34 -11.71
C ASP A 146 6.00 -9.26 -11.34
N LYS A 147 6.42 -8.26 -10.56
CA LYS A 147 5.60 -7.09 -10.22
C LYS A 147 5.29 -6.26 -11.47
N LEU A 148 6.28 -6.01 -12.32
CA LEU A 148 6.11 -5.29 -13.58
C LEU A 148 5.18 -6.04 -14.55
N ARG A 149 5.30 -7.37 -14.65
CA ARG A 149 4.37 -8.19 -15.44
C ARG A 149 2.94 -8.09 -14.95
N TYR A 150 2.72 -8.15 -13.63
CA TYR A 150 1.38 -7.97 -13.07
C TYR A 150 0.83 -6.57 -13.35
N VAL A 151 1.61 -5.52 -13.09
CA VAL A 151 1.18 -4.14 -13.35
C VAL A 151 0.83 -3.96 -14.83
N PHE A 152 1.66 -4.47 -15.74
CA PHE A 152 1.39 -4.46 -17.17
C PHE A 152 0.07 -5.16 -17.51
N SER A 153 -0.22 -6.32 -16.91
CA SER A 153 -1.50 -7.01 -17.14
C SER A 153 -2.73 -6.21 -16.66
N GLN A 154 -2.58 -5.31 -15.69
CA GLN A 154 -3.67 -4.41 -15.29
C GLN A 154 -3.88 -3.25 -16.27
N MET A 155 -2.90 -2.97 -17.14
CA MET A 155 -2.92 -1.84 -18.07
C MET A 155 -3.05 -2.25 -19.54
N SER A 156 -3.09 -3.55 -19.83
CA SER A 156 -3.15 -4.07 -21.20
C SER A 156 -4.54 -4.57 -21.57
N ASP A 157 -4.81 -4.62 -22.87
CA ASP A 157 -6.01 -5.22 -23.45
C ASP A 157 -5.87 -6.76 -23.57
N SER A 158 -6.89 -7.40 -24.13
CA SER A 158 -6.89 -8.85 -24.37
C SER A 158 -5.85 -9.33 -25.38
N ASN A 159 -5.30 -8.42 -26.19
CA ASN A 159 -4.25 -8.71 -27.18
C ASN A 159 -2.84 -8.53 -26.58
N GLY A 160 -2.74 -8.11 -25.31
CA GLY A 160 -1.47 -7.84 -24.64
C GLY A 160 -0.87 -6.48 -24.98
N LEU A 161 -1.65 -5.58 -25.60
CA LEU A 161 -1.21 -4.22 -25.91
C LEU A 161 -1.54 -3.27 -24.78
N MET A 162 -0.60 -2.37 -24.46
CA MET A 162 -0.79 -1.37 -23.40
C MET A 162 -1.89 -0.38 -23.80
N ILE A 163 -2.82 -0.16 -22.87
CA ILE A 163 -3.82 0.90 -22.96
C ILE A 163 -3.24 2.16 -22.31
N PHE A 164 -2.92 3.16 -23.13
CA PHE A 164 -2.20 4.37 -22.69
C PHE A 164 -2.89 5.11 -21.53
N SER A 165 -4.23 5.20 -21.55
CA SER A 165 -4.99 5.85 -20.46
C SER A 165 -4.85 5.12 -19.12
N LYS A 166 -4.78 3.78 -19.12
CA LYS A 166 -4.52 3.00 -17.90
C LYS A 166 -3.09 3.16 -17.41
N PHE A 167 -2.13 3.32 -18.32
CA PHE A 167 -0.75 3.62 -17.97
C PHE A 167 -0.60 5.00 -17.33
N ASP A 168 -1.21 6.03 -17.92
CA ASP A 168 -1.27 7.37 -17.32
C ASP A 168 -1.91 7.33 -15.93
N GLN A 169 -3.03 6.60 -15.78
CA GLN A 169 -3.65 6.40 -14.48
C GLN A 169 -2.69 5.70 -13.49
N PHE A 170 -1.94 4.68 -13.93
CA PHE A 170 -0.99 3.98 -13.07
C PHE A 170 0.12 4.91 -12.59
N LEU A 171 0.66 5.76 -13.46
CA LEU A 171 1.68 6.75 -13.10
C LEU A 171 1.15 7.71 -12.02
N LYS A 172 -0.08 8.19 -12.18
CA LYS A 172 -0.74 9.03 -11.16
C LYS A 172 -0.91 8.31 -9.83
N GLU A 173 -1.32 7.04 -9.85
CA GLU A 173 -1.48 6.25 -8.64
C GLU A 173 -0.14 5.92 -7.96
N VAL A 174 0.93 5.62 -8.70
CA VAL A 174 2.23 5.28 -8.09
C VAL A 174 2.95 6.53 -7.55
N LEU A 175 2.76 7.71 -8.14
CA LEU A 175 3.32 8.98 -7.65
C LEU A 175 2.76 9.43 -6.30
N LYS A 176 1.61 8.88 -5.88
CA LYS A 176 1.09 9.09 -4.52
C LYS A 176 1.99 8.47 -3.44
N LEU A 177 2.77 7.42 -3.75
CA LEU A 177 3.69 6.79 -2.80
C LEU A 177 4.84 7.71 -2.37
N PRO A 178 5.65 8.31 -3.29
CA PRO A 178 6.61 9.34 -2.94
C PRO A 178 5.98 10.52 -2.20
N THR A 179 4.80 10.97 -2.64
CA THR A 179 4.09 12.08 -2.01
C THR A 179 3.75 11.77 -0.55
N ALA A 180 3.25 10.56 -0.26
CA ALA A 180 2.92 10.10 1.08
C ALA A 180 4.14 10.05 2.03
N VAL A 181 5.35 9.88 1.50
CA VAL A 181 6.60 9.92 2.28
C VAL A 181 7.33 11.27 2.21
N PHE A 182 6.61 12.34 1.82
CA PHE A 182 7.11 13.71 1.76
C PHE A 182 8.20 13.94 0.70
N GLU A 183 8.14 13.20 -0.42
CA GLU A 183 9.10 13.29 -1.53
C GLU A 183 8.45 13.67 -2.86
N GLY A 184 7.16 14.02 -2.88
CA GLY A 184 6.39 14.34 -4.09
C GLY A 184 7.11 15.29 -5.07
N PRO A 185 7.65 16.44 -4.64
CA PRO A 185 8.35 17.39 -5.53
C PRO A 185 9.57 16.83 -6.28
N SER A 186 10.10 15.67 -5.87
CA SER A 186 11.24 15.04 -6.53
C SER A 186 10.85 14.22 -7.77
N PHE A 187 9.56 14.01 -8.04
CA PHE A 187 9.08 13.04 -9.05
C PHE A 187 8.08 13.62 -10.06
N GLY A 188 8.03 14.95 -10.22
CA GLY A 188 7.16 15.65 -11.17
C GLY A 188 5.91 16.20 -10.49
#